data_AF-A0A601WCJ5-F1
#
_entry.id   AF-A0A601WCJ5-F1
#
_cell.length_a   1.000
_cell.length_b   1.000
_cell.length_c   1.000
_cell.angle_alpha   90.00
_cell.angle_beta   90.00
_cell.angle_gamma   90.00
#
_symmetry.space_group_name_H-M   'P 1'
#
loop_
_entity.id
_entity.type
_entity.pdbx_description
1 polymer ?
#
loop_
_entity_poly.entity_id
_entity_poly.type
_entity_poly.pdbx_seq_one_letter_code
_entity_poly.pdbx_strand_id
1 'polypeptide(L)'
;MIMKVNAWIILLMSAHLTACAVPGTEKYQTSMDSVTAEKISRIIQSDVIPYKGENHGEVISRVSSAFLGTPYQADTLIGGPGTPEVLVANFNGVDCFT
;
A
#
# COMPACT_ATOMS: atom_id res chain seq x y z
N MET A 1 28.12 50.72 9.32
CA MET A 1 28.42 50.50 7.88
C MET A 1 27.22 49.76 7.29
N ILE A 2 26.30 50.48 6.63
CA ILE A 2 25.04 49.94 6.12
C ILE A 2 25.32 49.25 4.79
N MET A 3 25.19 47.93 4.74
CA MET A 3 25.29 47.17 3.48
C MET A 3 24.10 47.51 2.59
N LYS A 4 24.39 48.11 1.44
CA LYS A 4 23.41 48.47 0.41
C LYS A 4 23.07 47.20 -0.39
N VAL A 5 22.09 46.44 0.09
CA VAL A 5 21.62 45.22 -0.57
C VAL A 5 20.95 45.59 -1.89
N ASN A 6 21.52 45.14 -3.01
CA ASN A 6 20.93 45.36 -4.34
C ASN A 6 19.65 44.54 -4.48
N ALA A 7 18.56 45.16 -4.94
CA ALA A 7 17.27 44.51 -5.15
C ALA A 7 17.35 43.26 -6.06
N TRP A 8 18.34 43.24 -6.98
CA TRP A 8 18.63 42.10 -7.84
C TRP A 8 19.13 40.86 -7.09
N ILE A 9 19.86 41.04 -5.99
CA ILE A 9 20.38 39.94 -5.16
C ILE A 9 19.23 39.29 -4.38
N ILE A 10 18.26 40.08 -3.92
CA ILE A 10 17.06 39.57 -3.24
C ILE A 10 16.20 38.76 -4.22
N LEU A 11 16.06 39.23 -5.46
CA LEU A 11 15.24 38.59 -6.48
C LEU A 11 15.83 37.26 -7.00
N LEU A 12 17.17 37.15 -7.06
CA LEU A 12 17.87 35.90 -7.38
C LEU A 12 17.79 34.87 -6.25
N MET A 13 17.86 35.30 -4.98
CA MET A 13 17.74 34.39 -3.83
C MET A 13 16.32 33.81 -3.67
N SER A 14 15.26 34.55 -4.03
CA SER A 14 13.89 34.03 -4.00
C SER A 14 13.61 32.92 -5.02
N ALA A 15 14.36 32.86 -6.12
CA ALA A 15 14.16 31.85 -7.17
C ALA A 15 14.76 30.47 -6.83
N HIS A 16 15.61 30.37 -5.80
CA HIS A 16 16.25 29.11 -5.40
C HIS A 16 15.48 28.33 -4.32
N LEU A 17 14.45 28.92 -3.70
CA LEU A 17 13.68 28.28 -2.63
C LEU A 17 12.43 27.52 -3.12
N THR A 18 12.02 27.68 -4.37
CA THR A 18 10.83 27.03 -4.93
C THR A 18 11.11 25.69 -5.63
N ALA A 19 12.36 25.22 -5.67
CA ALA A 19 12.73 24.00 -6.39
C ALA A 19 12.59 22.68 -5.58
N CYS A 20 12.25 22.73 -4.29
CA CYS A 20 12.28 21.53 -3.44
C CYS A 20 10.91 20.91 -3.12
N ALA A 21 9.81 21.44 -3.64
CA ALA A 21 8.51 20.80 -3.50
C ALA A 21 8.15 20.08 -4.81
N VAL A 22 8.83 18.97 -5.09
CA VAL A 22 8.25 17.95 -5.97
C VAL A 22 7.02 17.43 -5.22
N PRO A 23 5.79 17.58 -5.73
CA PRO A 23 4.66 16.87 -5.17
C PRO A 23 5.04 15.39 -5.21
N GLY A 24 5.24 14.78 -4.04
CA GLY A 24 5.49 13.36 -3.94
C GLY A 24 4.31 12.65 -4.57
N THR A 25 4.44 12.30 -5.84
CA THR A 25 3.69 11.21 -6.45
C THR A 25 4.32 9.94 -5.89
N GLU A 26 4.22 9.78 -4.56
CA GLU A 26 4.52 8.56 -3.84
C GLU A 26 3.57 7.52 -4.44
N LYS A 27 4.06 6.85 -5.49
CA LYS A 27 3.36 5.72 -6.09
C LYS A 27 3.36 4.68 -4.99
N TYR A 28 2.22 4.48 -4.33
CA TYR A 28 2.08 3.49 -3.26
C TYR A 28 2.73 2.19 -3.71
N GLN A 29 3.75 1.75 -2.99
CA GLN A 29 4.45 0.54 -3.34
C GLN A 29 3.49 -0.64 -3.08
N THR A 30 3.42 -1.58 -4.00
CA THR A 30 2.60 -2.79 -3.84
C THR A 30 3.51 -4.00 -3.81
N SER A 31 3.29 -4.90 -2.85
CA SER A 31 4.01 -6.16 -2.73
C SER A 31 3.03 -7.32 -2.77
N MET A 32 3.14 -8.16 -3.80
CA MET A 32 2.33 -9.36 -3.98
C MET A 32 3.09 -10.33 -4.87
N ASP A 33 3.21 -11.58 -4.44
CA ASP A 33 3.82 -12.63 -5.25
C ASP A 33 2.81 -13.33 -6.17
N SER A 34 3.32 -14.15 -7.09
CA SER A 34 2.49 -14.84 -8.07
C SER A 34 1.57 -15.89 -7.44
N VAL A 35 2.00 -16.55 -6.36
CA VAL A 35 1.19 -17.55 -5.64
C VAL A 35 -0.03 -16.88 -5.01
N THR A 36 0.17 -15.73 -4.37
CA THR A 36 -0.89 -14.89 -3.81
C THR A 36 -1.82 -14.40 -4.92
N ALA A 37 -1.28 -13.86 -6.01
CA ALA A 37 -2.08 -13.39 -7.14
C ALA A 37 -2.96 -14.50 -7.75
N GLU A 38 -2.42 -15.70 -7.88
CA GLU A 38 -3.14 -16.87 -8.36
C GLU A 38 -4.24 -17.29 -7.37
N LYS A 39 -3.92 -17.37 -6.07
CA LYS A 39 -4.91 -17.71 -5.03
C LYS A 39 -6.05 -16.70 -4.97
N ILE A 40 -5.76 -15.40 -5.07
CA ILE A 40 -6.77 -14.33 -5.18
C ILE A 40 -7.66 -14.58 -6.39
N SER A 41 -7.06 -14.80 -7.57
CA SER A 41 -7.81 -15.03 -8.80
C SER A 41 -8.74 -16.23 -8.69
N ARG A 42 -8.27 -17.32 -8.07
CA ARG A 42 -9.07 -18.51 -7.79
C ARG A 42 -10.24 -18.18 -6.86
N ILE A 43 -9.99 -17.61 -5.68
CA ILE A 43 -11.04 -17.25 -4.70
C ILE A 43 -12.10 -16.33 -5.33
N ILE A 44 -11.70 -15.33 -6.12
CA ILE A 44 -12.64 -14.44 -6.79
C ILE A 44 -13.54 -15.23 -7.75
N GLN A 45 -12.96 -16.13 -8.54
CA GLN A 45 -13.68 -16.92 -9.53
C GLN A 45 -14.56 -18.01 -8.92
N SER A 46 -14.13 -18.65 -7.83
CA SER A 46 -14.85 -19.76 -7.18
C SER A 46 -15.83 -19.31 -6.10
N ASP A 47 -15.48 -18.29 -5.31
CA ASP A 47 -16.16 -18.02 -4.02
C ASP A 47 -16.80 -16.64 -3.95
N VAL A 48 -16.44 -15.70 -4.82
CA VAL A 48 -17.01 -14.35 -4.84
C VAL A 48 -18.00 -14.16 -5.98
N ILE A 49 -17.56 -14.32 -7.23
CA ILE A 49 -18.41 -14.04 -8.41
C ILE A 49 -19.66 -14.94 -8.47
N PRO A 50 -19.56 -16.27 -8.26
CA PRO A 50 -20.73 -17.16 -8.36
C PRO A 50 -21.79 -16.86 -7.29
N TYR A 51 -21.38 -16.29 -6.16
CA TYR A 51 -22.22 -16.08 -4.98
C TYR A 51 -22.56 -14.60 -4.74
N LYS A 52 -22.39 -13.73 -5.74
CA LYS A 52 -22.63 -12.28 -5.66
C LYS A 52 -24.04 -11.87 -5.16
N GLY A 53 -25.02 -12.79 -5.20
CA GLY A 53 -26.39 -12.57 -4.72
C GLY A 53 -26.74 -13.25 -3.38
N GLU A 54 -25.81 -14.01 -2.78
CA GLU A 54 -26.02 -14.61 -1.47
C GLU A 54 -25.93 -13.57 -0.35
N ASN A 55 -26.32 -13.98 0.87
CA ASN A 55 -26.11 -13.16 2.05
C ASN A 55 -24.61 -12.85 2.20
N HIS A 56 -24.28 -11.61 2.54
CA HIS A 56 -22.90 -11.17 2.67
C HIS A 56 -22.07 -12.02 3.65
N GLY A 57 -22.69 -12.48 4.75
CA GLY A 57 -22.03 -13.36 5.72
C GLY A 57 -21.67 -14.73 5.15
N GLU A 58 -22.47 -15.28 4.23
CA GLU A 58 -22.16 -16.53 3.53
C GLU A 58 -20.97 -16.33 2.60
N VAL A 59 -20.93 -15.22 1.85
CA VAL A 59 -19.78 -14.89 0.99
C VAL A 59 -18.51 -14.73 1.81
N ILE A 60 -18.58 -14.05 2.98
CA ILE A 60 -17.46 -13.95 3.91
C ILE A 60 -17.01 -15.35 4.37
N SER A 61 -17.95 -16.19 4.82
CA SER A 61 -17.63 -17.55 5.31
C SER A 61 -16.89 -18.37 4.25
N ARG A 62 -17.36 -18.33 2.99
CA ARG A 62 -16.72 -18.99 1.85
C ARG A 62 -15.30 -18.47 1.61
N VAL A 63 -15.13 -17.16 1.49
CA VAL A 63 -13.81 -16.54 1.26
C VAL A 63 -12.85 -16.85 2.41
N SER A 64 -13.29 -16.73 3.65
CA SER A 64 -12.47 -17.04 4.84
C SER A 64 -12.05 -18.51 4.88
N SER A 65 -12.91 -19.44 4.45
CA SER A 65 -12.59 -20.87 4.43
C SER A 65 -11.41 -21.22 3.51
N ALA A 66 -11.13 -20.42 2.48
CA ALA A 66 -9.99 -20.60 1.58
C ALA A 66 -8.63 -20.36 2.27
N PHE A 67 -8.63 -19.82 3.49
CA PHE A 67 -7.44 -19.62 4.30
C PHE A 67 -7.21 -20.73 5.34
N LEU A 68 -8.12 -21.70 5.48
CA LEU A 68 -7.91 -22.84 6.37
C LEU A 68 -6.61 -23.58 6.01
N GLY A 69 -5.76 -23.80 7.00
CA GLY A 69 -4.44 -24.41 6.82
C GLY A 69 -3.35 -23.47 6.29
N THR A 70 -3.66 -22.20 6.03
CA THR A 70 -2.63 -21.19 5.76
C THR A 70 -1.75 -21.02 7.01
N PRO A 71 -0.42 -21.11 6.90
CA PRO A 71 0.47 -20.94 8.04
C PRO A 71 0.29 -19.60 8.74
N TYR A 72 0.48 -19.60 10.06
CA TYR A 72 0.62 -18.37 10.81
C TYR A 72 1.97 -17.71 10.50
N GLN A 73 1.98 -16.42 10.20
CA GLN A 73 3.18 -15.63 9.98
C GLN A 73 2.99 -14.24 10.61
N ALA A 74 3.86 -13.84 11.53
CA ALA A 74 3.87 -12.50 12.10
C ALA A 74 4.53 -11.49 11.15
N ASP A 75 4.31 -10.20 11.40
CA ASP A 75 4.96 -9.07 10.71
C ASP A 75 4.78 -9.12 9.19
N THR A 76 3.54 -9.39 8.74
CA THR A 76 3.19 -9.57 7.32
C THR A 76 3.09 -8.25 6.55
N LEU A 77 2.95 -7.12 7.23
CA LEU A 77 2.84 -5.78 6.64
C LEU A 77 4.17 -5.03 6.70
N ILE A 78 4.40 -4.13 5.73
CA ILE A 78 5.63 -3.33 5.63
C ILE A 78 5.26 -1.84 5.77
N GLY A 79 5.80 -1.21 6.81
CA GLY A 79 5.56 0.20 7.12
C GLY A 79 6.09 0.57 8.51
N GLY A 80 6.22 1.87 8.79
CA GLY A 80 6.61 2.36 10.12
C GLY A 80 7.50 3.62 10.13
N PRO A 81 7.98 4.04 11.31
CA PRO A 81 8.84 5.21 11.43
C PRO A 81 10.12 5.08 10.57
N GLY A 82 10.26 5.94 9.57
CA GLY A 82 11.39 5.92 8.65
C GLY A 82 11.33 4.85 7.56
N THR A 83 10.24 4.07 7.48
CA THR A 83 9.99 3.07 6.43
C THR A 83 8.71 3.44 5.67
N PRO A 84 8.77 3.72 4.36
CA PRO A 84 7.57 3.99 3.56
C PRO A 84 6.59 2.82 3.62
N GLU A 85 5.29 3.15 3.66
CA GLU A 85 4.22 2.16 3.65
C GLU A 85 4.14 1.41 2.31
N VAL A 86 3.87 0.10 2.38
CA VAL A 86 3.65 -0.76 1.21
C VAL A 86 2.29 -1.43 1.34
N LEU A 87 1.49 -1.42 0.28
CA LEU A 87 0.30 -2.26 0.19
C LEU A 87 0.73 -3.72 -0.04
N VAL A 88 0.74 -4.51 1.03
CA VAL A 88 1.17 -5.91 1.01
C VAL A 88 -0.05 -6.84 0.91
N ALA A 89 0.02 -7.80 0.00
CA ALA A 89 -0.82 -8.99 -0.01
C ALA A 89 0.10 -10.23 0.05
N ASN A 90 0.01 -11.00 1.12
CA ASN A 90 0.73 -12.26 1.29
C ASN A 90 -0.23 -13.36 1.73
N PHE A 91 -0.63 -14.25 0.81
CA PHE A 91 -1.53 -15.35 1.14
C PHE A 91 -0.80 -16.67 1.42
N ASN A 92 0.55 -16.62 1.51
CA ASN A 92 1.37 -17.77 1.90
C ASN A 92 1.46 -17.91 3.43
N GLY A 93 1.19 -16.84 4.17
CA GLY A 93 1.17 -16.81 5.62
C GLY A 93 0.47 -15.55 6.11
N VAL A 94 -0.38 -15.69 7.12
CA VAL A 94 -1.21 -14.61 7.68
C VAL A 94 -1.11 -14.59 9.20
N ASP A 95 -1.44 -13.46 9.83
CA ASP A 95 -1.62 -13.39 11.27
C ASP A 95 -3.10 -13.22 11.64
N CYS A 96 -3.40 -12.73 12.85
CA CYS A 96 -4.78 -12.50 13.28
C CYS A 96 -5.38 -11.18 12.76
N PHE A 97 -4.56 -10.28 12.20
CA PHE A 97 -4.98 -8.98 11.69
C PHE A 97 -5.00 -8.92 10.16
N THR A 98 -4.22 -9.77 9.50
CA THR A 98 -4.06 -9.86 8.04
C THR A 98 -4.75 -11.08 7.44
#